data_AF-A0A5E4K2E3-F1
#
_entry.id   AF-A0A5E4K2E3-F1
#
_cell.length_a   1.000
_cell.length_b   1.000
_cell.length_c   1.000
_cell.angle_alpha   90.00
_cell.angle_beta   90.00
_cell.angle_gamma   90.00
#
_symmetry.space_group_name_H-M   'P 1'
#
loop_
_entity.id
_entity.type
_entity.pdbx_description
1 polymer ?
#
loop_
_entity_poly.entity_id
_entity_poly.type
_entity_poly.pdbx_seq_one_letter_code
_entity_poly.pdbx_strand_id
1 'polypeptide(L)' 'MAVTTLKLQESTKSELDEFKSENESYDKVIKKLVFIVRYKNLKNQLIEAYQKMGKKDLEILDEWEPASQEL' A
#
# COMPACT_ATOMS: atom_id res chain seq x y z
N MET A 1 20.69 3.11 18.49
CA MET A 1 19.45 2.41 18.13
C MET A 1 18.84 1.88 19.42
N ALA A 2 17.60 2.26 19.77
CA ALA A 2 16.94 1.72 20.95
C ALA A 2 16.48 0.29 20.64
N VAL A 3 16.85 -0.67 21.50
CA VAL A 3 16.45 -2.07 21.36
C VAL A 3 15.36 -2.35 22.38
N THR A 4 14.31 -3.04 21.96
CA THR A 4 13.22 -3.49 22.81
C THR A 4 13.03 -4.99 22.66
N THR A 5 12.33 -5.61 23.60
CA THR A 5 12.04 -7.05 23.60
C THR A 5 10.56 -7.27 23.39
N LEU A 6 10.22 -8.15 22.45
CA LEU A 6 8.85 -8.57 22.17
C LEU A 6 8.69 -10.04 22.53
N LYS A 7 7.60 -10.40 23.20
CA LYS A 7 7.21 -11.79 23.43
C LYS A 7 6.30 -12.24 22.28
N LEU A 8 6.61 -13.39 21.70
CA LEU A 8 5.85 -14.02 20.62
C LEU A 8 5.53 -15.45 21.00
N GLN A 9 4.43 -15.99 20.44
CA GLN A 9 4.17 -17.43 20.50
C GLN A 9 5.22 -18.18 19.69
N GLU A 10 5.51 -19.42 20.08
CA GLU A 10 6.51 -20.25 19.40
C GLU A 10 6.14 -20.50 17.94
N SER A 11 4.86 -20.77 17.67
CA SER A 11 4.34 -20.92 16.29
C SER A 11 4.60 -19.68 15.43
N THR A 12 4.34 -18.48 15.97
CA THR A 12 4.60 -17.21 15.26
C THR A 12 6.08 -17.01 14.98
N LYS A 13 6.97 -17.44 15.88
CA LYS A 13 8.40 -17.41 15.63
C LYS A 13 8.79 -18.37 14.49
N SER A 14 8.24 -19.58 14.47
CA SER A 14 8.49 -20.54 13.39
C SER A 14 8.05 -20.00 12.02
N GLU A 15 6.88 -19.36 11.95
CA GLU A 15 6.43 -18.68 10.71
C GLU A 15 7.38 -17.55 10.29
N LEU A 16 7.90 -16.78 11.26
CA LEU A 16 8.91 -15.75 10.98
C LEU A 16 10.23 -16.36 10.48
N ASP A 17 10.60 -17.55 10.97
CA ASP A 17 11.79 -18.27 10.55
C ASP A 17 11.68 -18.74 9.10
N GLU A 18 10.51 -19.26 8.71
CA GLU A 18 10.23 -19.64 7.31
C GLU A 18 10.21 -18.43 6.37
N PHE A 19 9.67 -17.30 6.84
CA PHE A 19 9.60 -16.07 6.05
C PHE A 19 10.97 -15.39 5.89
N LYS A 20 11.91 -15.64 6.81
CA LYS A 20 13.23 -15.03 6.84
C LYS A 20 14.16 -15.70 5.83
N SER A 21 14.80 -14.92 4.96
CA SER A 21 15.92 -15.42 4.13
C SER A 21 17.17 -15.68 4.97
N GLU A 22 18.04 -16.62 4.56
CA GLU A 22 19.19 -17.10 5.38
C GLU A 22 20.04 -15.99 6.05
N ASN A 23 20.22 -14.85 5.38
CA ASN A 23 21.05 -13.72 5.86
C ASN A 23 20.25 -12.51 6.37
N GLU A 24 18.96 -12.64 6.65
CA GLU A 24 18.12 -11.53 7.11
C GLU A 24 17.96 -11.51 8.65
N SER A 25 18.05 -10.33 9.28
CA SER A 25 17.77 -10.18 10.72
C SER A 25 16.26 -10.10 10.97
N TYR A 26 15.77 -10.56 12.13
CA TYR A 26 14.36 -10.40 12.50
C TYR A 26 13.90 -8.93 12.49
N ASP A 27 14.74 -7.97 12.86
CA ASP A 27 14.39 -6.54 12.79
C ASP A 27 14.00 -6.11 11.35
N LYS A 28 14.74 -6.59 10.34
CA LYS A 28 14.42 -6.34 8.93
C LYS A 28 13.13 -7.04 8.50
N VAL A 29 12.95 -8.31 8.89
CA VAL A 29 11.72 -9.06 8.60
C VAL A 29 10.49 -8.38 9.20
N ILE A 30 10.56 -8.01 10.48
CA ILE A 30 9.48 -7.32 11.19
C ILE A 30 9.17 -5.98 10.51
N LYS A 31 10.19 -5.19 10.12
CA LYS A 31 9.98 -3.94 9.36
C LYS A 31 9.29 -4.16 8.02
N LYS A 32 9.67 -5.21 7.27
CA LYS A 32 9.00 -5.60 6.02
C LYS A 32 7.53 -5.95 6.26
N LEU A 33 7.24 -6.77 7.27
CA LEU A 33 5.88 -7.15 7.61
C LEU A 33 5.03 -5.93 7.99
N VAL A 34 5.56 -5.04 8.82
CA VAL A 34 4.90 -3.77 9.18
C VAL A 34 4.62 -2.93 7.93
N PHE A 35 5.57 -2.84 7.00
CA PHE A 35 5.38 -2.15 5.73
C PHE A 35 4.23 -2.78 4.91
N ILE A 36 4.27 -4.11 4.71
CA ILE A 36 3.24 -4.84 3.96
C ILE A 36 1.85 -4.60 4.56
N VAL A 37 1.72 -4.71 5.88
CA VAL A 37 0.43 -4.49 6.56
C VAL A 37 -0.03 -3.04 6.44
N ARG A 38 0.87 -2.07 6.61
CA ARG A 38 0.57 -0.64 6.51
C ARG A 38 0.06 -0.24 5.12
N TYR A 39 0.60 -0.87 4.09
CA TYR A 39 0.30 -0.54 2.68
C TYR A 39 -0.55 -1.60 1.98
N LYS A 40 -1.16 -2.54 2.72
CA LYS A 40 -1.96 -3.64 2.13
C LYS A 40 -3.10 -3.16 1.22
N ASN A 41 -3.65 -1.98 1.51
CA ASN A 41 -4.75 -1.37 0.75
C ASN A 41 -4.27 -0.30 -0.24
N LEU A 42 -2.96 0.00 -0.29
CA LEU A 42 -2.43 1.10 -1.09
C LEU A 42 -2.76 0.95 -2.58
N LYS A 43 -2.69 -0.29 -3.11
CA LYS A 43 -3.06 -0.58 -4.49
C LYS A 43 -4.52 -0.23 -4.78
N ASN A 44 -5.43 -0.63 -3.90
CA ASN A 44 -6.86 -0.34 -4.06
C ASN A 44 -7.14 1.17 -3.95
N GLN A 45 -6.50 1.84 -2.99
CA GLN A 45 -6.59 3.29 -2.83
C GLN A 45 -6.09 4.04 -4.07
N LEU A 46 -5.00 3.58 -4.70
CA LEU A 46 -4.49 4.13 -5.95
C LEU A 46 -5.50 3.96 -7.10
N ILE A 47 -6.06 2.75 -7.26
CA ILE A 47 -7.08 2.49 -8.30
C ILE A 47 -8.29 3.41 -8.11
N GLU A 48 -8.81 3.51 -6.89
CA GLU A 48 -9.95 4.39 -6.59
C GLU A 48 -9.62 5.86 -6.87
N ALA A 49 -8.41 6.32 -6.54
CA ALA A 49 -7.97 7.68 -6.80
C ALA A 49 -7.89 7.97 -8.31
N TYR A 50 -7.32 7.06 -9.11
CA TYR A 50 -7.26 7.21 -10.57
C TYR A 50 -8.64 7.18 -11.21
N GLN A 51 -9.54 6.31 -10.76
CA GLN A 51 -10.92 6.26 -11.25
C GLN A 51 -11.67 7.57 -10.96
N LYS A 52 -11.49 8.14 -9.75
CA LYS A 52 -12.09 9.43 -9.39
C LYS A 52 -11.56 10.57 -10.24
N MET A 53 -10.25 10.62 -10.50
CA MET A 53 -9.65 11.63 -11.37
C MET A 53 -10.20 11.51 -12.80
N GLY A 54 -10.18 10.31 -13.39
CA GLY A 54 -10.73 10.10 -14.73
C GLY A 54 -12.21 10.46 -14.86
N LYS A 55 -13.02 10.18 -13.84
CA LYS A 55 -14.43 10.62 -13.82
C LYS A 55 -14.55 12.15 -13.82
N LYS A 56 -13.73 12.83 -13.03
CA LYS A 56 -13.73 14.29 -12.95
C LYS A 56 -13.26 14.92 -14.27
N ASP A 57 -12.27 14.33 -14.92
CA ASP A 57 -11.76 14.81 -16.21
C ASP A 57 -12.83 14.64 -17.32
N LEU A 58 -13.61 13.56 -17.28
CA LEU A 58 -14.78 13.38 -18.16
C LEU A 58 -15.88 14.40 -17.89
N GLU A 59 -16.23 14.64 -16.62
CA GLU A 59 -17.22 15.66 -16.24
C GLU A 59 -16.80 17.04 -16.75
N ILE A 60 -15.51 17.38 -16.66
CA ILE A 60 -14.98 18.63 -17.22
C ILE A 60 -15.15 18.61 -18.75
N LEU A 61 -14.69 17.59 -19.47
CA LEU A 61 -14.84 17.52 -20.92
C LEU A 61 -16.29 17.70 -21.40
N ASP A 62 -17.24 17.03 -20.75
CA ASP A 62 -18.67 17.14 -21.04
C ASP A 62 -19.19 18.58 -20.84
N GLU A 63 -18.65 19.35 -19.87
CA GLU A 63 -19.00 20.75 -19.66
C GLU A 63 -18.43 21.70 -20.73
N TRP A 64 -17.25 21.39 -21.29
CA TRP A 64 -16.59 22.24 -22.30
C TRP A 64 -16.97 21.89 -23.75
N GLU A 65 -17.50 20.69 -23.99
CA GLU A 65 -17.92 20.24 -25.33
C GLU A 65 -18.98 21.17 -25.97
N PRO A 66 -20.02 21.64 -25.26
CA PRO A 66 -20.98 22.62 -25.79
C PRO A 66 -20.33 23.98 -26.10
N ALA A 67 -19.45 24.47 -25.21
CA ALA A 67 -18.79 25.77 -25.37
C ALA A 67 -17.83 25.80 -26.57
N SER A 68 -17.30 24.64 -26.96
CA SER A 68 -16.42 24.50 -28.13
C SER A 68 -17.16 24.46 -29.47
N GLN A 69 -18.45 24.09 -29.48
CA GLN A 69 -19.28 24.03 -30.69
C GLN A 69 -19.94 25.37 -31.04
N GLU A 70 -19.88 26.38 -30.17
CA GLU A 70 -20.45 27.72 -30.38
C GLU A 70 -19.46 28.74 -30.99
N LEU A 71 -18.23 28.32 -31.36
CA LEU A 71 -17.19 29.10 -32.06
C LEU A 71 -17.05 28.67 -33.53
#